data_AF-A0A4Y3KUC3-F1
#
_entry.id   AF-A0A4Y3KUC3-F1
#
_cell.length_a   1.000
_cell.length_b   1.000
_cell.length_c   1.000
_cell.angle_alpha   90.00
_cell.angle_beta   90.00
_cell.angle_gamma   90.00
#
_symmetry.space_group_name_H-M   'P 1'
#
loop_
_entity.id
_entity.type
_entity.pdbx_description
1 polymer ?
#
loop_
_entity_poly.entity_id
_entity_poly.type
_entity_poly.pdbx_seq_one_letter_code
_entity_poly.pdbx_strand_id
1 'polypeptide(L)'
;MQTTRSRTALAHAVGASAVVVLAAGGCAAPEPPRLAVFDRPAEAQDALPRGIDAGQGRGETRFLGEAGDGLAYVARGSGDEPWCVLLVLPAGEGADGAVGSSCADDEQFAERGVWVSTGDRDGRGGAALVLPDDFTGPVDESEWRLVGANLAVAAHSSP
;
A
#
# COMPACT_ATOMS: atom_id res chain seq x y z
N MET A 1 -15.20 72.13 -46.74
CA MET A 1 -14.07 71.51 -46.02
C MET A 1 -14.44 70.08 -45.68
N GLN A 2 -14.06 69.12 -46.52
CA GLN A 2 -14.12 67.69 -46.20
C GLN A 2 -12.75 67.11 -46.51
N THR A 3 -12.20 66.47 -45.50
CA THR A 3 -10.81 66.04 -45.40
C THR A 3 -10.65 64.66 -46.04
N THR A 4 -9.72 64.58 -46.98
CA THR A 4 -9.18 63.36 -47.58
C THR A 4 -8.58 62.43 -46.54
N ARG A 5 -8.73 61.10 -46.70
CA ARG A 5 -7.66 60.12 -46.42
C ARG A 5 -7.92 58.77 -47.10
N SER A 6 -7.07 58.49 -48.09
CA SER A 6 -6.84 57.20 -48.73
C SER A 6 -6.18 56.21 -47.76
N ARG A 7 -6.34 54.89 -48.00
CA ARG A 7 -5.26 53.87 -48.10
C ARG A 7 -5.83 52.45 -48.26
N THR A 8 -5.51 51.84 -49.42
CA THR A 8 -4.84 50.53 -49.66
C THR A 8 -4.46 49.72 -48.39
N ALA A 9 -4.43 48.38 -48.31
CA ALA A 9 -4.21 47.35 -49.33
C ALA A 9 -4.43 45.90 -48.76
N LEU A 10 -4.59 44.96 -49.69
CA LEU A 10 -3.96 43.61 -49.81
C LEU A 10 -4.13 42.51 -48.72
N ALA A 11 -4.86 41.47 -49.15
CA ALA A 11 -4.57 40.02 -49.13
C ALA A 11 -3.55 39.46 -48.14
N HIS A 12 -3.98 38.47 -47.34
CA HIS A 12 -3.10 37.51 -46.68
C HIS A 12 -3.47 36.05 -47.03
N ALA A 13 -2.40 35.31 -47.31
CA ALA A 13 -2.32 33.99 -47.91
C ALA A 13 -2.84 32.88 -46.99
N VAL A 14 -3.46 31.86 -47.61
CA VAL A 14 -3.82 30.59 -46.98
C VAL A 14 -2.54 29.74 -46.88
N GLY A 15 -1.92 29.72 -45.71
CA GLY A 15 -0.81 28.82 -45.38
C GLY A 15 -1.34 27.53 -44.76
N ALA A 16 -1.27 26.42 -45.49
CA ALA A 16 -1.55 25.08 -44.99
C ALA A 16 -0.53 24.71 -43.90
N SER A 17 -0.98 24.62 -42.66
CA SER A 17 -0.17 24.11 -41.54
C SER A 17 -0.27 22.59 -41.52
N ALA A 18 0.85 21.93 -41.83
CA ALA A 18 1.00 20.50 -41.59
C ALA A 18 1.08 20.25 -40.08
N VAL A 19 0.08 19.59 -39.53
CA VAL A 19 0.07 19.13 -38.13
C VAL A 19 0.92 17.86 -38.06
N VAL A 20 2.13 17.98 -37.52
CA VAL A 20 2.97 16.84 -37.14
C VAL A 20 2.40 16.27 -35.84
N VAL A 21 1.74 15.12 -35.92
CA VAL A 21 1.30 14.36 -34.75
C VAL A 21 2.51 13.62 -34.18
N LEU A 22 3.15 14.21 -33.17
CA LEU A 22 4.14 13.53 -32.34
C LEU A 22 3.44 12.50 -31.46
N ALA A 23 3.56 11.22 -31.81
CA ALA A 23 3.19 10.12 -30.93
C ALA A 23 4.17 10.10 -29.75
N ALA A 24 3.78 10.72 -28.64
CA ALA A 24 4.47 10.58 -27.37
C ALA A 24 4.21 9.16 -26.83
N GLY A 25 5.15 8.25 -27.05
CA GLY A 25 5.28 7.04 -26.24
C GLY A 25 5.66 7.45 -24.83
N GLY A 26 4.67 7.85 -24.03
CA GLY A 26 4.87 8.16 -22.62
C GLY A 26 5.20 6.87 -21.88
N CYS A 27 6.41 6.75 -21.35
CA CYS A 27 6.65 5.85 -20.22
C CYS A 27 5.72 6.31 -19.11
N ALA A 28 4.61 5.62 -18.92
CA ALA A 28 3.83 5.77 -17.70
C ALA A 28 4.74 5.36 -16.54
N ALA A 29 4.85 6.21 -15.52
CA ALA A 29 5.45 5.78 -14.27
C ALA A 29 4.67 4.55 -13.76
N PRO A 30 5.35 3.56 -13.15
CA PRO A 30 4.65 2.45 -12.53
C PRO A 30 3.60 2.99 -11.55
N GLU A 31 2.40 2.41 -11.62
CA GLU A 31 1.32 2.79 -10.71
C GLU A 31 1.73 2.43 -9.27
N PRO A 32 1.48 3.29 -8.27
CA PRO A 32 1.75 2.95 -6.90
C PRO A 32 1.05 1.65 -6.51
N PRO A 33 1.67 0.81 -5.66
CA PRO A 33 1.04 -0.41 -5.20
C PRO A 33 -0.29 -0.12 -4.47
N ARG A 34 -1.17 -1.10 -4.45
CA ARG A 34 -2.51 -0.99 -3.85
C ARG A 34 -2.83 -2.15 -2.94
N LEU A 35 -3.77 -1.88 -2.04
CA LEU A 35 -4.40 -2.85 -1.16
C LEU A 35 -5.89 -2.53 -1.07
N ALA A 36 -6.71 -3.37 -1.70
CA ALA A 36 -8.16 -3.19 -1.82
C ALA A 36 -8.88 -3.13 -0.46
N VAL A 37 -8.23 -3.62 0.60
CA VAL A 37 -8.72 -3.51 1.98
C VAL A 37 -8.92 -2.06 2.44
N PHE A 38 -8.22 -1.09 1.84
CA PHE A 38 -8.43 0.33 2.10
C PHE A 38 -9.56 0.97 1.29
N ASP A 39 -10.08 0.29 0.27
CA ASP A 39 -11.17 0.81 -0.57
C ASP A 39 -12.56 0.57 0.04
N ARG A 40 -12.64 -0.30 1.05
CA ARG A 40 -13.87 -0.54 1.82
C ARG A 40 -13.99 0.39 3.03
N PRO A 41 -15.20 0.71 3.52
CA PRO A 41 -15.37 1.38 4.81
C PRO A 41 -14.71 0.59 5.95
N ALA A 42 -14.26 1.30 7.00
CA ALA A 42 -13.73 0.67 8.21
C ALA A 42 -14.83 -0.12 8.94
N GLU A 43 -14.46 -1.30 9.41
CA GLU A 43 -15.32 -2.22 10.16
C GLU A 43 -14.82 -2.37 11.60
N ALA A 44 -15.65 -2.94 12.48
CA ALA A 44 -15.30 -3.10 13.89
C ALA A 44 -14.02 -3.93 14.11
N GLN A 45 -13.77 -4.91 13.26
CA GLN A 45 -12.58 -5.76 13.29
C GLN A 45 -11.28 -5.03 12.91
N ASP A 46 -11.38 -3.90 12.21
CA ASP A 46 -10.22 -3.09 11.81
C ASP A 46 -9.62 -2.31 12.99
N ALA A 47 -10.37 -2.18 14.09
CA ALA A 47 -9.86 -1.57 15.31
C ALA A 47 -8.82 -2.49 15.98
N LEU A 48 -7.69 -1.91 16.37
CA LEU A 48 -6.68 -2.63 17.15
C LEU A 48 -7.25 -3.08 18.51
N PRO A 49 -6.80 -4.23 19.04
CA PRO A 49 -7.18 -4.67 20.37
C PRO A 49 -6.89 -3.62 21.43
N ARG A 50 -7.71 -3.58 22.48
CA ARG A 50 -7.57 -2.60 23.56
C ARG A 50 -6.17 -2.65 24.17
N GLY A 51 -5.56 -1.47 24.34
CA GLY A 51 -4.22 -1.33 24.94
C GLY A 51 -3.08 -1.50 23.95
N ILE A 52 -3.37 -1.81 22.68
CA ILE A 52 -2.36 -1.82 21.61
C ILE A 52 -2.35 -0.46 20.94
N ASP A 53 -1.18 0.18 20.93
CA ASP A 53 -0.93 1.38 20.15
C ASP A 53 -0.35 0.98 18.79
N ALA A 54 -0.90 1.52 17.71
CA ALA A 54 -0.32 1.39 16.38
C ALA A 54 1.05 2.08 16.31
N GLY A 55 1.41 2.94 17.25
CA GLY A 55 2.61 3.74 17.20
C GLY A 55 2.39 5.03 16.40
N GLN A 56 3.28 6.00 16.62
CA GLN A 56 3.17 7.33 16.02
C GLN A 56 3.28 7.26 14.49
N GLY A 57 2.50 8.09 13.80
CA GLY A 57 2.57 8.22 12.33
C GLY A 57 1.80 7.14 11.54
N ARG A 58 1.06 6.25 12.22
CA ARG A 58 0.16 5.31 11.55
C ARG A 58 -1.24 5.90 11.46
N GLY A 59 -1.77 5.90 10.24
CA GLY A 59 -3.13 6.30 9.91
C GLY A 59 -4.12 5.15 10.11
N GLU A 60 -5.06 5.05 9.18
CA GLU A 60 -6.09 4.01 9.21
C GLU A 60 -5.47 2.60 9.21
N THR A 61 -5.96 1.74 10.10
CA THR A 61 -5.59 0.31 10.21
C THR A 61 -6.69 -0.55 9.60
N ARG A 62 -6.31 -1.69 9.05
CA ARG A 62 -7.21 -2.67 8.42
C ARG A 62 -6.81 -4.07 8.82
N PHE A 63 -7.78 -4.86 9.28
CA PHE A 63 -7.56 -6.25 9.63
C PHE A 63 -7.45 -7.11 8.37
N LEU A 64 -6.46 -7.99 8.35
CA LEU A 64 -6.19 -8.90 7.23
C LEU A 64 -6.51 -10.36 7.57
N GLY A 65 -6.36 -10.76 8.83
CA GLY A 65 -6.56 -12.14 9.26
C GLY A 65 -5.66 -12.53 10.43
N GLU A 66 -5.65 -13.82 10.73
CA GLU A 66 -4.80 -14.43 11.77
C GLU A 66 -3.47 -14.92 11.18
N ALA A 67 -2.40 -14.85 11.96
CA ALA A 67 -1.06 -15.28 11.59
C ALA A 67 -0.34 -15.88 12.80
N GLY A 68 -0.39 -17.22 12.92
CA GLY A 68 0.00 -17.92 14.14
C GLY A 68 -0.95 -17.56 15.29
N ASP A 69 -0.40 -17.19 16.45
CA ASP A 69 -1.18 -16.72 17.60
C ASP A 69 -1.59 -15.24 17.51
N GLY A 70 -1.21 -14.56 16.41
CA GLY A 70 -1.35 -13.12 16.25
C GLY A 70 -2.43 -12.70 15.26
N LEU A 71 -2.82 -11.43 15.37
CA LEU A 71 -3.73 -10.74 14.48
C LEU A 71 -2.91 -9.83 13.54
N ALA A 72 -3.03 -10.06 12.24
CA ALA A 72 -2.34 -9.29 11.20
C ALA A 72 -3.19 -8.10 10.75
N TYR A 73 -2.57 -6.92 10.76
CA TYR A 73 -3.14 -5.67 10.28
C TYR A 73 -2.20 -5.00 9.28
N VAL A 74 -2.77 -4.20 8.40
CA VAL A 74 -2.04 -3.21 7.61
C VAL A 74 -2.48 -1.81 8.00
N ALA A 75 -1.58 -0.85 7.98
CA ALA A 75 -1.84 0.55 8.26
C ALA A 75 -1.20 1.44 7.20
N ARG A 76 -1.82 2.58 6.92
CA ARG A 76 -1.16 3.64 6.15
C ARG A 76 -0.12 4.34 7.02
N GLY A 77 1.15 4.21 6.67
CA GLY A 77 2.21 5.01 7.27
C GLY A 77 2.19 6.46 6.75
N SER A 78 3.12 7.27 7.23
CA SER A 78 3.29 8.66 6.81
C SER A 78 4.63 8.85 6.10
N GLY A 79 4.67 9.73 5.10
CA GLY A 79 5.91 10.07 4.41
C GLY A 79 6.35 8.96 3.45
N ASP A 80 7.60 8.55 3.56
CA ASP A 80 8.27 7.66 2.59
C ASP A 80 7.93 6.18 2.79
N GLU A 81 7.27 5.80 3.90
CA GLU A 81 6.93 4.40 4.21
C GLU A 81 5.40 4.24 4.39
N PRO A 82 4.60 4.34 3.31
CA PRO A 82 3.14 4.31 3.41
C PRO A 82 2.57 2.92 3.73
N TRP A 83 3.35 1.84 3.66
CA TRP A 83 2.87 0.46 3.87
C TRP A 83 3.40 -0.13 5.16
N CYS A 84 2.63 -0.06 6.23
CA CYS A 84 3.01 -0.64 7.52
C CYS A 84 2.20 -1.89 7.83
N VAL A 85 2.85 -2.98 8.21
CA VAL A 85 2.21 -4.21 8.69
C VAL A 85 2.42 -4.30 10.20
N LEU A 86 1.36 -4.65 10.92
CA LEU A 86 1.39 -4.94 12.34
C LEU A 86 1.00 -6.40 12.55
N LEU A 87 1.71 -7.06 13.45
CA LEU A 87 1.30 -8.34 14.00
C LEU A 87 1.11 -8.20 15.50
N VAL A 88 -0.12 -8.38 15.94
CA VAL A 88 -0.54 -8.12 17.31
C VAL A 88 -0.82 -9.44 18.02
N LEU A 89 -0.07 -9.71 19.09
CA LEU A 89 -0.36 -10.76 20.05
C LEU A 89 -1.16 -10.13 21.20
N PRO A 90 -2.48 -10.32 21.27
CA PRO A 90 -3.29 -9.72 22.31
C PRO A 90 -2.85 -10.21 23.70
N ALA A 91 -2.95 -9.30 24.67
CA ALA A 91 -2.77 -9.59 26.07
C ALA A 91 -3.65 -10.78 26.51
N GLY A 92 -3.05 -11.75 27.19
CA GLY A 92 -3.79 -12.69 28.04
C GLY A 92 -4.23 -12.03 29.35
N GLU A 93 -4.96 -12.74 30.20
CA GLU A 93 -5.31 -12.23 31.53
C GLU A 93 -4.04 -11.92 32.34
N GLY A 94 -3.83 -10.63 32.64
CA GLY A 94 -2.70 -10.18 33.48
C GLY A 94 -1.36 -10.02 32.76
N ALA A 95 -1.31 -10.13 31.42
CA ALA A 95 -0.11 -9.91 30.62
C ALA A 95 -0.24 -8.66 29.73
N ASP A 96 0.89 -8.05 29.36
CA ASP A 96 0.91 -7.04 28.30
C ASP A 96 0.88 -7.73 26.93
N GLY A 97 0.12 -7.20 25.99
CA GLY A 97 0.16 -7.67 24.61
C GLY A 97 1.51 -7.35 23.96
N ALA A 98 1.86 -8.06 22.89
CA ALA A 98 3.04 -7.78 22.09
C ALA A 98 2.62 -7.31 20.69
N VAL A 99 3.37 -6.36 20.13
CA VAL A 99 3.15 -5.88 18.77
C VAL A 99 4.49 -5.85 18.04
N GLY A 100 4.55 -6.57 16.92
CA GLY A 100 5.59 -6.40 15.92
C GLY A 100 5.11 -5.43 14.85
N SER A 101 6.02 -4.68 14.25
CA SER A 101 5.68 -3.85 13.09
C SER A 101 6.83 -3.70 12.12
N SER A 102 6.51 -3.60 10.84
CA SER A 102 7.45 -3.34 9.76
C SER A 102 6.79 -2.41 8.75
N CYS A 103 7.55 -1.52 8.13
CA CYS A 103 7.03 -0.61 7.10
C CYS A 103 7.92 -0.65 5.86
N ALA A 104 7.36 -0.23 4.72
CA ALA A 104 8.08 -0.13 3.47
C ALA A 104 7.58 1.04 2.61
N ASP A 105 8.49 1.52 1.76
CA ASP A 105 8.17 2.41 0.64
C ASP A 105 7.40 1.67 -0.47
N ASP A 106 6.93 2.41 -1.48
CA ASP A 106 6.17 1.86 -2.60
C ASP A 106 6.96 0.84 -3.43
N GLU A 107 8.26 1.07 -3.64
CA GLU A 107 9.11 0.19 -4.46
C GLU A 107 9.33 -1.15 -3.74
N GLN A 108 9.72 -1.11 -2.48
CA GLN A 108 9.92 -2.29 -1.66
C GLN A 108 8.61 -3.08 -1.49
N PHE A 109 7.49 -2.40 -1.25
CA PHE A 109 6.20 -3.08 -1.10
C PHE A 109 5.76 -3.74 -2.42
N ALA A 110 5.94 -3.08 -3.56
CA ALA A 110 5.64 -3.64 -4.88
C ALA A 110 6.50 -4.87 -5.21
N GLU A 111 7.79 -4.84 -4.87
CA GLU A 111 8.75 -5.90 -5.23
C GLU A 111 8.67 -7.15 -4.35
N ARG A 112 8.49 -6.98 -3.04
CA ARG A 112 8.61 -8.08 -2.07
C ARG A 112 7.54 -8.12 -0.98
N GLY A 113 6.61 -7.17 -0.99
CA GLY A 113 5.68 -7.00 0.12
C GLY A 113 6.35 -6.53 1.42
N VAL A 114 5.62 -6.62 2.52
CA VAL A 114 6.13 -6.32 3.87
C VAL A 114 5.84 -7.49 4.79
N TRP A 115 6.86 -7.99 5.47
CA TRP A 115 6.68 -9.01 6.50
C TRP A 115 7.05 -8.49 7.88
N VAL A 116 6.46 -9.13 8.88
CA VAL A 116 6.72 -8.89 10.29
C VAL A 116 6.58 -10.19 11.06
N SER A 117 7.36 -10.36 12.11
CA SER A 117 7.15 -11.40 13.12
C SER A 117 7.12 -10.79 14.51
N THR A 118 6.46 -11.47 15.43
CA THR A 118 6.50 -11.15 16.84
C THR A 118 6.33 -12.40 17.68
N GLY A 119 6.73 -12.32 18.94
CA GLY A 119 6.60 -13.37 19.92
C GLY A 119 6.57 -12.79 21.33
N ASP A 120 6.00 -13.53 22.27
CA ASP A 120 5.98 -13.17 23.68
C ASP A 120 6.77 -14.14 24.56
N ARG A 121 6.77 -13.88 25.86
CA ARG A 121 7.52 -14.69 26.84
C ARG A 121 6.87 -16.03 27.13
N ASP A 122 5.59 -16.18 26.78
CA ASP A 122 4.82 -17.41 26.97
C ASP A 122 4.97 -18.36 25.77
N GLY A 123 5.77 -17.96 24.78
CA GLY A 123 6.06 -18.76 23.59
C GLY A 123 5.03 -18.61 22.48
N ARG A 124 4.05 -17.70 22.63
CA ARG A 124 3.12 -17.37 21.54
C ARG A 124 3.86 -16.56 20.49
N GLY A 125 3.50 -16.76 19.23
CA GLY A 125 4.16 -16.05 18.15
C GLY A 125 3.51 -16.22 16.79
N GLY A 126 4.05 -15.48 15.83
CA GLY A 126 3.61 -15.57 14.45
C GLY A 126 4.47 -14.75 13.51
N ALA A 127 4.22 -14.94 12.23
CA ALA A 127 4.76 -14.10 11.17
C ALA A 127 3.69 -13.89 10.10
N ALA A 128 3.61 -12.65 9.60
CA ALA A 128 2.72 -12.24 8.53
C ALA A 128 3.55 -11.59 7.41
N LEU A 129 3.23 -11.93 6.16
CA LEU A 129 3.71 -11.28 4.95
C LEU A 129 2.50 -10.69 4.23
N VAL A 130 2.52 -9.38 3.99
CA VAL A 130 1.48 -8.66 3.24
C VAL A 130 2.00 -8.34 1.85
N LEU A 131 1.21 -8.65 0.84
CA LEU A 131 1.53 -8.47 -0.57
C LEU A 131 0.54 -7.47 -1.22
N PRO A 132 0.98 -6.64 -2.18
CA PRO A 132 0.07 -5.77 -2.93
C PRO A 132 -0.93 -6.58 -3.76
N ASP A 133 -2.06 -5.98 -4.13
CA ASP A 133 -3.13 -6.66 -4.87
C ASP A 133 -2.66 -7.28 -6.20
N ASP A 134 -1.78 -6.55 -6.88
CA ASP A 134 -1.27 -6.92 -8.20
C ASP A 134 0.09 -7.64 -8.11
N PHE A 135 0.42 -8.25 -6.95
CA PHE A 135 1.70 -8.93 -6.75
C PHE A 135 1.85 -10.14 -7.70
N THR A 136 2.87 -10.10 -8.56
CA THR A 136 3.23 -11.20 -9.46
C THR A 136 4.60 -11.79 -9.17
N GLY A 137 5.26 -11.35 -8.09
CA GLY A 137 6.55 -11.87 -7.68
C GLY A 137 6.47 -13.30 -7.15
N PRO A 138 7.60 -14.00 -7.03
CA PRO A 138 7.62 -15.32 -6.40
C PRO A 138 7.39 -15.18 -4.90
N VAL A 139 6.53 -16.05 -4.35
CA VAL A 139 6.43 -16.30 -2.91
C VAL A 139 7.10 -17.65 -2.65
N ASP A 140 8.06 -17.71 -1.72
CA ASP A 140 8.66 -18.98 -1.33
C ASP A 140 7.64 -19.80 -0.54
N GLU A 141 6.98 -20.74 -1.21
CA GLU A 141 5.97 -21.62 -0.61
C GLU A 141 6.53 -22.58 0.45
N SER A 142 7.85 -22.74 0.53
CA SER A 142 8.48 -23.46 1.63
C SER A 142 8.50 -22.62 2.91
N GLU A 143 8.50 -21.30 2.81
CA GLU A 143 8.51 -20.40 3.97
C GLU A 143 7.13 -19.82 4.29
N TRP A 144 6.30 -19.60 3.26
CA TRP A 144 5.05 -18.85 3.36
C TRP A 144 3.87 -19.61 2.75
N ARG A 145 2.70 -19.45 3.36
CA ARG A 145 1.44 -19.96 2.84
C ARG A 145 0.44 -18.82 2.73
N LEU A 146 -0.09 -18.60 1.53
CA LEU A 146 -1.17 -17.62 1.31
C LEU A 146 -2.46 -18.11 1.98
N VAL A 147 -3.06 -17.24 2.78
CA VAL A 147 -4.31 -17.51 3.52
C VAL A 147 -5.41 -16.49 3.26
N GLY A 148 -5.11 -15.43 2.52
CA GLY A 148 -6.06 -14.42 2.06
C GLY A 148 -5.57 -13.75 0.78
N ALA A 149 -6.29 -12.74 0.32
CA ALA A 149 -5.97 -12.02 -0.92
C ALA A 149 -4.55 -11.41 -0.89
N ASN A 150 -4.18 -10.85 0.25
CA ASN A 150 -2.92 -10.12 0.43
C ASN A 150 -2.09 -10.63 1.61
N LEU A 151 -2.50 -11.74 2.25
CA LEU A 151 -1.87 -12.21 3.49
C LEU A 151 -1.29 -13.62 3.29
N ALA A 152 0.01 -13.74 3.58
CA ALA A 152 0.71 -14.99 3.77
C ALA A 152 1.17 -15.14 5.24
N VAL A 153 1.22 -16.37 5.72
CA VAL A 153 1.68 -16.73 7.07
C VAL A 153 2.81 -17.73 6.97
N ALA A 154 3.65 -17.84 8.00
CA ALA A 154 4.73 -18.83 7.98
C ALA A 154 4.18 -20.26 7.77
N ALA A 155 4.77 -21.01 6.85
CA ALA A 155 4.35 -22.37 6.51
C ALA A 155 4.55 -23.37 7.67
N HIS A 156 5.48 -23.06 8.58
CA HIS A 156 5.92 -23.95 9.65
C HIS A 156 5.47 -23.56 11.06
N SER A 157 4.66 -22.51 11.21
CA SER A 157 4.04 -22.20 12.51
C SER A 157 3.05 -23.33 12.85
N SER A 158 3.49 -24.25 13.72
CA SER A 158 2.61 -25.28 14.30
C SER A 158 1.62 -24.61 15.27
N PRO A 159 0.34 -25.03 15.28
CA PRO A 159 -0.63 -24.59 16.26
C PRO A 159 -0.32 -25.10 17.67
#